data_AF-A0A9X7UIV2-F1
#
_entry.id   AF-A0A9X7UIV2-F1
#
_cell.length_a   1.000
_cell.length_b   1.000
_cell.length_c   1.000
_cell.angle_alpha   90.00
_cell.angle_beta   90.00
_cell.angle_gamma   90.00
#
_symmetry.space_group_name_H-M   'P 1'
#
loop_
_entity.id
_entity.type
_entity.pdbx_description
1 polymer ?
#
loop_
_entity_poly.entity_id
_entity_poly.type
_entity_poly.pdbx_seq_one_letter_code
_entity_poly.pdbx_strand_id
1 'polypeptide(L)'
;MDDQSLLNGPEPQPPTGTAAEAFAHLAARVEAMEQRLDGRLAVIARALEHIAVEKQSIEVPDYNPTLAKINAALAEIAKHMKAVSQSEALNMTPESMAERIIGSAEAARETDKASIKQAQALLRETHADQMRAIGAIRTKDQQWWHMVYAGIGAALAVSILWLFYPGWAASLAPNVWHWPERVATRTIGEPTLWDAGIRLMRAGNPDGWQAIVDAADMRQANREAIAACERAAENAKEPMRCTIRIVR
;
A
#
# COMPACT_ATOMS: atom_id res chain seq x y z
N MET A 1 -44.01 -0.07 117.69
CA MET A 1 -44.91 0.84 118.43
C MET A 1 -44.65 2.21 117.83
N ASP A 2 -45.34 2.63 116.77
CA ASP A 2 -46.78 2.47 116.51
C ASP A 2 -47.58 3.01 117.73
N ASP A 3 -48.57 3.88 117.61
CA ASP A 3 -49.61 3.91 116.58
C ASP A 3 -50.34 5.27 116.55
N GLN A 4 -50.85 5.65 115.36
CA GLN A 4 -52.16 6.31 115.13
C GLN A 4 -52.44 7.69 115.79
N SER A 5 -53.61 8.27 115.45
CA SER A 5 -54.21 9.44 116.12
C SER A 5 -53.44 10.78 116.01
N LEU A 6 -53.94 11.82 115.34
CA LEU A 6 -55.34 12.26 115.27
C LEU A 6 -55.98 12.14 113.88
N LEU A 7 -55.82 10.97 113.25
CA LEU A 7 -57.03 10.24 112.89
C LEU A 7 -57.34 9.31 114.06
N ASN A 8 -58.25 9.75 114.94
CA ASN A 8 -59.24 8.87 115.55
C ASN A 8 -60.52 9.70 115.65
N GLY A 9 -61.35 9.54 114.62
CA GLY A 9 -62.68 10.10 114.51
C GLY A 9 -63.68 8.97 114.27
N PRO A 10 -64.92 9.07 114.78
CA PRO A 10 -65.69 7.88 115.12
C PRO A 10 -66.46 7.29 113.93
N GLU A 11 -66.77 6.00 114.07
CA GLU A 11 -67.90 5.35 113.40
C GLU A 11 -69.18 6.21 113.54
N PRO A 12 -70.00 6.39 112.49
CA PRO A 12 -71.18 7.24 112.55
C PRO A 12 -72.28 6.60 113.42
N GLN A 13 -72.32 6.97 114.71
CA GLN A 13 -73.43 6.57 115.59
C GLN A 13 -74.67 7.46 115.37
N PRO A 14 -75.87 6.87 115.55
CA PRO A 14 -77.01 7.24 114.73
C PRO A 14 -77.72 8.47 115.28
N PRO A 15 -78.15 9.38 114.41
CA PRO A 15 -78.99 10.47 114.82
C PRO A 15 -80.46 9.96 114.69
N THR A 16 -81.44 10.12 115.61
CA THR A 16 -81.60 10.81 116.91
C THR A 16 -80.35 11.44 117.50
N GLY A 17 -79.88 12.60 117.04
CA GLY A 17 -80.42 13.61 116.10
C GLY A 17 -81.49 13.25 115.06
N THR A 18 -82.68 13.78 115.21
CA THR A 18 -83.81 13.56 114.28
C THR A 18 -83.47 13.71 112.78
N ALA A 19 -84.29 13.12 111.90
CA ALA A 19 -84.14 13.18 110.44
C ALA A 19 -83.79 14.58 109.86
N ALA A 20 -84.21 15.66 110.51
CA ALA A 20 -83.86 17.04 110.16
C ALA A 20 -82.34 17.29 109.99
N GLU A 21 -81.49 16.71 110.83
CA GLU A 21 -80.03 16.94 110.77
C GLU A 21 -79.37 16.16 109.61
N ALA A 22 -79.85 14.95 109.32
CA ALA A 22 -79.40 14.18 108.17
C ALA A 22 -79.81 14.84 106.83
N PHE A 23 -81.02 15.42 106.76
CA PHE A 23 -81.46 16.20 105.59
C PHE A 23 -80.65 17.50 105.43
N ALA A 24 -80.30 18.19 106.52
CA ALA A 24 -79.45 19.39 106.45
C ALA A 24 -78.03 19.09 105.90
N HIS A 25 -77.40 17.99 106.34
CA HIS A 25 -76.09 17.58 105.82
C HIS A 25 -76.15 17.12 104.35
N LEU A 26 -77.25 16.51 103.91
CA LEU A 26 -77.45 16.16 102.50
C LEU A 26 -77.62 17.42 101.64
N ALA A 27 -78.44 18.38 102.09
CA ALA A 27 -78.70 19.64 101.39
C ALA A 27 -77.41 20.44 101.15
N ALA A 28 -76.61 20.68 102.19
CA ALA A 28 -75.33 21.40 102.09
C ALA A 28 -74.34 20.74 101.10
N ARG A 29 -74.42 19.42 100.93
CA ARG A 29 -73.56 18.67 100.00
C ARG A 29 -74.03 18.74 98.55
N VAL A 30 -75.35 18.86 98.34
CA VAL A 30 -75.95 19.08 97.01
C VAL A 30 -75.66 20.51 96.54
N GLU A 31 -75.89 21.52 97.38
CA GLU A 31 -75.58 22.94 97.06
C GLU A 31 -74.10 23.12 96.65
N ALA A 32 -73.17 22.51 97.39
CA ALA A 32 -71.73 22.57 97.09
C ALA A 32 -71.31 21.84 95.80
N MET A 33 -72.16 20.92 95.29
CA MET A 33 -71.96 20.25 94.00
C MET A 33 -72.60 21.04 92.85
N GLU A 34 -73.77 21.63 93.08
CA GLU A 34 -74.52 22.46 92.13
C GLU A 34 -73.73 23.72 91.76
N GLN A 35 -73.23 24.48 92.74
CA GLN A 35 -72.35 25.64 92.49
C GLN A 35 -71.10 25.28 91.66
N ARG A 36 -70.59 24.05 91.80
CA ARG A 36 -69.40 23.56 91.09
C ARG A 36 -69.71 23.10 89.66
N LEU A 37 -70.98 22.78 89.37
CA LEU A 37 -71.48 22.51 88.01
C LEU A 37 -71.78 23.82 87.28
N ASP A 38 -72.45 24.78 87.94
CA ASP A 38 -72.74 26.10 87.36
C ASP A 38 -71.46 26.85 86.99
N GLY A 39 -70.46 26.84 87.87
CA GLY A 39 -69.14 27.42 87.57
C GLY A 39 -68.44 26.80 86.35
N ARG A 40 -68.73 25.54 86.02
CA ARG A 40 -68.20 24.87 84.81
C ARG A 40 -69.03 25.20 83.56
N LEU A 41 -70.35 25.25 83.68
CA LEU A 41 -71.25 25.63 82.58
C LEU A 41 -70.99 27.07 82.11
N ALA A 42 -70.76 28.00 83.04
CA ALA A 42 -70.41 29.39 82.73
C ALA A 42 -69.12 29.53 81.90
N VAL A 43 -68.10 28.70 82.16
CA VAL A 43 -66.84 28.71 81.39
C VAL A 43 -67.05 28.17 79.97
N ILE A 44 -67.84 27.11 79.82
CA ILE A 44 -68.15 26.52 78.50
C ILE A 44 -68.98 27.48 77.65
N ALA A 45 -70.00 28.13 78.23
CA ALA A 45 -70.81 29.13 77.54
C ALA A 45 -69.94 30.28 76.98
N ARG A 46 -69.04 30.82 77.80
CA ARG A 46 -68.15 31.92 77.42
C ARG A 46 -67.13 31.53 76.32
N ALA A 47 -66.69 30.27 76.30
CA ALA A 47 -65.84 29.74 75.24
C ALA A 47 -66.59 29.59 73.91
N LEU A 48 -67.85 29.15 73.94
CA LEU A 48 -68.70 29.05 72.75
C LEU A 48 -69.05 30.41 72.15
N GLU A 49 -69.32 31.43 72.98
CA GLU A 49 -69.52 32.81 72.52
C GLU A 49 -68.28 33.33 71.76
N HIS A 50 -67.08 33.12 72.31
CA HIS A 50 -65.83 33.55 71.65
C HIS A 50 -65.61 32.87 70.28
N ILE A 51 -65.87 31.56 70.18
CA ILE A 51 -65.74 30.80 68.92
C ILE A 51 -66.80 31.22 67.90
N ALA A 52 -68.03 31.53 68.36
CA ALA A 52 -69.11 31.99 67.48
C ALA A 52 -68.80 33.36 66.85
N VAL A 53 -68.22 34.29 67.62
CA VAL A 53 -67.79 35.61 67.13
C VAL A 53 -66.63 35.48 66.13
N GLU A 54 -65.65 34.62 66.40
CA GLU A 54 -64.49 34.42 65.53
C GLU A 54 -64.83 33.68 64.23
N LYS A 55 -65.91 32.87 64.21
CA LYS A 55 -66.38 32.20 62.98
C LYS A 55 -67.14 33.12 62.01
N GLN A 56 -67.62 34.29 62.44
CA GLN A 56 -68.33 35.23 61.56
C GLN A 56 -67.39 36.12 60.73
N SER A 57 -66.09 36.19 61.05
CA SER A 57 -65.12 37.03 60.35
C SER A 57 -64.32 36.31 59.25
N ILE A 58 -64.55 35.01 59.03
CA ILE A 58 -63.86 34.23 57.98
C ILE A 58 -64.64 34.35 56.66
N GLU A 59 -64.37 35.43 55.93
CA GLU A 59 -64.84 35.63 54.57
C GLU A 59 -64.10 34.66 53.62
N VAL A 60 -64.83 33.69 53.04
CA VAL A 60 -64.26 32.67 52.15
C VAL A 60 -64.06 33.27 50.75
N PRO A 61 -62.82 33.35 50.23
CA PRO A 61 -62.59 33.91 48.89
C PRO A 61 -63.19 33.03 47.79
N ASP A 62 -63.82 33.65 46.79
CA ASP A 62 -64.31 32.92 45.61
C ASP A 62 -63.16 32.58 44.65
N TYR A 63 -62.79 31.29 44.59
CA TYR A 63 -61.76 30.75 43.71
C TYR A 63 -62.27 30.35 42.32
N ASN A 64 -63.57 30.41 42.05
CA ASN A 64 -64.19 30.09 40.77
C ASN A 64 -63.54 30.82 39.56
N PRO A 65 -63.27 32.15 39.58
CA PRO A 65 -62.57 32.82 38.47
C PRO A 65 -61.12 32.34 38.27
N THR A 66 -60.47 31.80 39.30
CA THR A 66 -59.11 31.23 39.20
C THR A 66 -59.16 29.82 38.62
N LEU A 67 -60.11 28.99 39.06
CA LEU A 67 -60.37 27.67 38.45
C LEU A 67 -60.71 27.78 36.96
N ALA A 68 -61.55 28.76 36.58
CA ALA A 68 -61.90 29.01 35.18
C ALA A 68 -60.68 29.33 34.31
N LYS A 69 -59.73 30.13 34.82
CA LYS A 69 -58.46 30.43 34.12
C LYS A 69 -57.56 29.20 33.98
N ILE A 70 -57.47 28.35 35.01
CA ILE A 70 -56.70 27.10 34.97
C ILE A 70 -57.31 26.13 33.94
N ASN A 71 -58.64 25.98 33.93
CA ASN A 71 -59.32 25.13 32.95
C ASN A 71 -59.12 25.63 31.50
N ALA A 72 -59.15 26.95 31.28
CA ALA A 72 -58.85 27.54 29.97
C ALA A 72 -57.40 27.26 29.52
N ALA A 73 -56.42 27.41 30.42
CA ALA A 73 -55.03 27.10 30.13
C ALA A 73 -54.81 25.61 29.82
N LEU A 74 -55.44 24.70 30.58
CA LEU A 74 -55.40 23.26 30.33
C LEU A 74 -56.04 22.88 28.98
N ALA A 75 -57.13 23.55 28.60
CA ALA A 75 -57.78 23.33 27.30
C ALA A 75 -56.87 23.74 26.12
N GLU A 76 -56.18 24.88 26.21
CA GLU A 76 -55.26 25.32 25.15
C GLU A 76 -54.01 24.43 25.07
N ILE A 77 -53.46 23.99 26.22
CA ILE A 77 -52.37 23.00 26.26
C ILE A 77 -52.81 21.67 25.63
N ALA A 78 -54.01 21.18 25.94
CA ALA A 78 -54.55 19.95 25.34
C ALA A 78 -54.73 20.07 23.83
N LYS A 79 -55.16 21.24 23.34
CA LYS A 79 -55.29 21.55 21.91
C LYS A 79 -53.92 21.59 21.21
N HIS A 80 -52.91 22.23 21.81
CA HIS A 80 -51.54 22.20 21.28
C HIS A 80 -50.95 20.79 21.28
N MET A 81 -51.12 20.02 22.37
CA MET A 81 -50.66 18.63 22.45
C MET A 81 -51.32 17.75 21.38
N LYS A 82 -52.62 17.96 21.11
CA LYS A 82 -53.34 17.27 20.04
C LYS A 82 -52.85 17.65 18.64
N ALA A 83 -52.52 18.93 18.41
CA ALA A 83 -51.93 19.36 17.14
C ALA A 83 -50.52 18.77 16.94
N VAL A 84 -49.73 18.64 18.00
CA VAL A 84 -48.42 17.97 17.97
C VAL A 84 -48.56 16.47 17.74
N SER A 85 -49.47 15.78 18.43
CA SER A 85 -49.68 14.33 18.24
C SER A 85 -50.28 13.97 16.87
N GLN A 86 -50.93 14.92 16.21
CA GLN A 86 -51.40 14.79 14.82
C GLN A 86 -50.34 15.20 13.79
N SER A 87 -49.16 15.67 14.20
CA SER A 87 -48.09 16.04 13.26
C SER A 87 -47.33 14.82 12.75
N GLU A 88 -47.12 14.75 11.44
CA GLU A 88 -46.48 13.62 10.75
C GLU A 88 -45.00 13.43 11.15
N ALA A 89 -44.39 14.45 11.78
CA ALA A 89 -43.06 14.39 12.38
C ALA A 89 -42.93 13.31 13.48
N LEU A 90 -44.02 12.94 14.17
CA LEU A 90 -44.01 11.84 15.16
C LEU A 90 -44.18 10.45 14.52
N ASN A 91 -44.70 10.36 13.29
CA ASN A 91 -44.77 9.10 12.55
C ASN A 91 -43.42 8.73 11.90
N MET A 92 -42.52 9.69 11.72
CA MET A 92 -41.13 9.42 11.34
C MET A 92 -40.28 9.17 12.58
N THR A 93 -40.35 7.95 13.14
CA THR A 93 -39.48 7.58 14.26
C THR A 93 -38.01 7.57 13.82
N PRO A 94 -37.04 7.91 14.70
CA PRO A 94 -35.62 7.86 14.38
C PRO A 94 -35.16 6.49 13.86
N GLU A 95 -35.74 5.41 14.38
CA GLU A 95 -35.51 4.04 13.92
C GLU A 95 -35.95 3.86 12.45
N SER A 96 -37.14 4.33 12.08
CA SER A 96 -37.65 4.25 10.69
C SER A 96 -36.80 5.06 9.71
N MET A 97 -36.23 6.18 10.15
CA MET A 97 -35.29 6.96 9.34
C MET A 97 -33.96 6.23 9.17
N ALA A 98 -33.41 5.67 10.26
CA ALA A 98 -32.18 4.89 10.22
C ALA A 98 -32.31 3.66 9.30
N GLU A 99 -33.42 2.92 9.38
CA GLU A 99 -33.66 1.74 8.55
C GLU A 99 -33.80 2.08 7.06
N ARG A 100 -34.49 3.19 6.72
CA ARG A 100 -34.53 3.70 5.33
C ARG A 100 -33.17 4.19 4.83
N ILE A 101 -32.35 4.78 5.69
CA ILE A 101 -30.98 5.19 5.36
C ILE A 101 -30.09 3.95 5.13
N ILE A 102 -30.22 2.90 5.95
CA ILE A 102 -29.48 1.64 5.77
C ILE A 102 -29.90 0.95 4.48
N GLY A 103 -31.21 0.78 4.23
CA GLY A 103 -31.70 0.13 3.00
C GLY A 103 -31.31 0.87 1.72
N SER A 104 -31.36 2.22 1.72
CA SER A 104 -30.90 3.01 0.57
C SER A 104 -29.38 2.99 0.42
N ALA A 105 -28.62 2.98 1.51
CA ALA A 105 -27.16 2.82 1.47
C ALA A 105 -26.74 1.42 1.01
N GLU A 106 -27.48 0.35 1.33
CA GLU A 106 -27.21 -1.00 0.84
C GLU A 106 -27.53 -1.14 -0.64
N ALA A 107 -28.67 -0.60 -1.11
CA ALA A 107 -29.02 -0.57 -2.53
C ALA A 107 -27.96 0.20 -3.36
N ALA A 108 -27.50 1.36 -2.88
CA ALA A 108 -26.40 2.09 -3.51
C ALA A 108 -25.10 1.25 -3.52
N ARG A 109 -24.72 0.69 -2.36
CA ARG A 109 -23.53 -0.17 -2.22
C ARG A 109 -23.56 -1.43 -3.07
N GLU A 110 -24.73 -1.95 -3.44
CA GLU A 110 -24.81 -3.11 -4.34
C GLU A 110 -24.33 -2.76 -5.75
N THR A 111 -24.75 -1.60 -6.27
CA THR A 111 -24.28 -1.10 -7.56
C THR A 111 -22.78 -0.77 -7.55
N ASP A 112 -22.27 -0.17 -6.46
CA ASP A 112 -20.83 0.07 -6.26
C ASP A 112 -20.03 -1.23 -6.12
N LYS A 113 -20.55 -2.25 -5.42
CA LYS A 113 -19.90 -3.57 -5.32
C LYS A 113 -19.76 -4.22 -6.70
N ALA A 114 -20.74 -4.05 -7.58
CA ALA A 114 -20.68 -4.55 -8.96
C ALA A 114 -19.64 -3.80 -9.79
N SER A 115 -19.67 -2.45 -9.79
CA SER A 115 -18.73 -1.63 -10.55
C SER A 115 -17.28 -1.80 -10.07
N ILE A 116 -17.04 -1.87 -8.75
CA ILE A 116 -15.72 -2.12 -8.16
C ILE A 116 -15.20 -3.51 -8.54
N LYS A 117 -16.04 -4.57 -8.51
CA LYS A 117 -15.63 -5.91 -8.98
C LYS A 117 -15.24 -5.89 -10.46
N GLN A 118 -15.99 -5.18 -11.29
CA GLN A 118 -15.74 -5.06 -12.72
C GLN A 118 -14.44 -4.28 -13.01
N ALA A 119 -14.21 -3.16 -12.30
CA ALA A 119 -12.97 -2.41 -12.36
C ALA A 119 -11.76 -3.23 -11.88
N GLN A 120 -11.89 -4.01 -10.80
CA GLN A 120 -10.84 -4.93 -10.36
C GLN A 120 -10.58 -6.07 -11.35
N ALA A 121 -11.60 -6.56 -12.06
CA ALA A 121 -11.43 -7.56 -13.11
C ALA A 121 -10.62 -6.96 -14.28
N LEU A 122 -11.02 -5.79 -14.76
CA LEU A 122 -10.33 -5.05 -15.82
C LEU A 122 -8.86 -4.76 -15.43
N LEU A 123 -8.61 -4.29 -14.20
CA LEU A 123 -7.25 -4.03 -13.71
C LEU A 123 -6.40 -5.30 -13.66
N ARG A 124 -6.94 -6.44 -13.24
CA ARG A 124 -6.22 -7.73 -13.27
C ARG A 124 -5.92 -8.17 -14.69
N GLU A 125 -6.85 -7.99 -15.62
CA GLU A 125 -6.68 -8.31 -17.04
C GLU A 125 -5.59 -7.44 -17.69
N THR A 126 -5.66 -6.11 -17.52
CA THR A 126 -4.64 -5.19 -18.04
C THR A 126 -3.26 -5.45 -17.43
N HIS A 127 -3.18 -5.78 -16.13
CA HIS A 127 -1.91 -6.08 -15.47
C HIS A 127 -1.33 -7.43 -15.94
N ALA A 128 -2.17 -8.43 -16.19
CA ALA A 128 -1.75 -9.69 -16.79
C ALA A 128 -1.27 -9.52 -18.24
N ASP A 129 -1.91 -8.64 -19.01
CA ASP A 129 -1.50 -8.35 -20.38
C ASP A 129 -0.22 -7.51 -20.46
N GLN A 130 -0.07 -6.49 -19.60
CA GLN A 130 1.19 -5.77 -19.42
C GLN A 130 2.34 -6.71 -19.04
N MET A 131 2.14 -7.64 -18.11
CA MET A 131 3.16 -8.65 -17.76
C MET A 131 3.47 -9.59 -18.93
N ARG A 132 2.48 -9.97 -19.74
CA ARG A 132 2.69 -10.74 -20.99
C ARG A 132 3.50 -9.94 -22.02
N ALA A 133 3.17 -8.68 -22.24
CA ALA A 133 3.88 -7.79 -23.15
C ALA A 133 5.33 -7.53 -22.70
N ILE A 134 5.55 -7.24 -21.42
CA ILE A 134 6.88 -7.07 -20.83
C ILE A 134 7.70 -8.38 -20.94
N GLY A 135 7.07 -9.53 -20.70
CA GLY A 135 7.69 -10.85 -20.89
C GLY A 135 8.11 -11.09 -22.34
N ALA A 136 7.24 -10.76 -23.31
CA ALA A 136 7.53 -10.88 -24.74
C ALA A 136 8.62 -9.92 -25.21
N ILE A 137 8.66 -8.69 -24.70
CA ILE A 137 9.73 -7.71 -25.00
C ILE A 137 11.06 -8.19 -24.42
N ARG A 138 11.08 -8.69 -23.17
CA ARG A 138 12.30 -9.15 -22.50
C ARG A 138 12.91 -10.40 -23.16
N THR A 139 12.08 -11.34 -23.60
CA THR A 139 12.56 -12.51 -24.36
C THR A 139 13.06 -12.12 -25.75
N LYS A 140 12.39 -11.17 -26.42
CA LYS A 140 12.84 -10.63 -27.72
C LYS A 140 14.19 -9.93 -27.61
N ASP A 141 14.38 -9.04 -26.64
CA ASP A 141 15.65 -8.30 -26.46
C ASP A 141 16.84 -9.24 -26.24
N GLN A 142 16.67 -10.24 -25.37
CA GLN A 142 17.73 -11.21 -25.12
C GLN A 142 18.03 -12.10 -26.35
N GLN A 143 17.01 -12.49 -27.13
CA GLN A 143 17.21 -13.16 -28.42
C GLN A 143 17.92 -12.29 -29.45
N TRP A 144 17.64 -10.98 -29.48
CA TRP A 144 18.27 -10.04 -30.41
C TRP A 144 19.77 -9.92 -30.13
N TRP A 145 20.18 -9.81 -28.87
CA TRP A 145 21.61 -9.84 -28.53
C TRP A 145 22.30 -11.14 -28.98
N HIS A 146 21.68 -12.31 -28.79
CA HIS A 146 22.24 -13.57 -29.30
C HIS A 146 22.37 -13.58 -30.83
N MET A 147 21.38 -13.07 -31.57
CA MET A 147 21.46 -12.95 -33.03
C MET A 147 22.54 -11.96 -33.49
N VAL A 148 22.70 -10.83 -32.79
CA VAL A 148 23.73 -9.83 -33.07
C VAL A 148 25.13 -10.40 -32.80
N TYR A 149 25.35 -11.06 -31.65
CA TYR A 149 26.64 -11.71 -31.36
C TYR A 149 26.95 -12.84 -32.35
N ALA A 150 25.96 -13.65 -32.74
CA ALA A 150 26.14 -14.68 -33.76
C ALA A 150 26.47 -14.09 -35.13
N GLY A 151 25.80 -13.00 -35.54
CA GLY A 151 26.05 -12.30 -36.80
C GLY A 151 27.43 -11.65 -36.85
N ILE A 152 27.84 -10.96 -35.77
CA ILE A 152 29.19 -10.38 -35.64
C ILE A 152 30.25 -11.49 -35.62
N GLY A 153 30.03 -12.55 -34.85
CA GLY A 153 30.94 -13.70 -34.79
C GLY A 153 31.12 -14.39 -36.15
N ALA A 154 30.03 -14.60 -36.89
CA ALA A 154 30.07 -15.14 -38.25
C ALA A 154 30.79 -14.20 -39.22
N ALA A 155 30.51 -12.90 -39.18
CA ALA A 155 31.19 -11.91 -40.03
C ALA A 155 32.69 -11.83 -39.75
N LEU A 156 33.11 -11.88 -38.49
CA LEU A 156 34.52 -11.93 -38.09
C LEU A 156 35.18 -13.24 -38.54
N ALA A 157 34.53 -14.39 -38.37
CA ALA A 157 35.05 -15.68 -38.81
C ALA A 157 35.22 -15.73 -40.34
N VAL A 158 34.25 -15.23 -41.12
CA VAL A 158 34.36 -15.13 -42.58
C VAL A 158 35.45 -14.15 -42.99
N SER A 159 35.60 -13.01 -42.32
CA SER A 159 36.66 -12.03 -42.58
C SER A 159 38.06 -12.61 -42.34
N ILE A 160 38.27 -13.27 -41.20
CA ILE A 160 39.52 -13.97 -40.86
C ILE A 160 39.81 -15.10 -41.87
N LEU A 161 38.80 -15.88 -42.24
CA LEU A 161 38.94 -16.91 -43.26
C LEU A 161 39.37 -16.31 -44.60
N TRP A 162 38.77 -15.19 -45.03
CA TRP A 162 39.12 -14.52 -46.28
C TRP A 162 40.54 -13.95 -46.27
N LEU A 163 41.01 -13.44 -45.12
CA LEU A 163 42.40 -12.98 -44.94
C LEU A 163 43.41 -14.13 -45.06
N PHE A 164 43.10 -15.32 -44.53
CA PHE A 164 43.99 -16.49 -44.58
C PHE A 164 43.92 -17.26 -45.90
N TYR A 165 42.76 -17.23 -46.57
CA TYR A 165 42.48 -17.98 -47.79
C TYR A 165 43.50 -17.77 -48.92
N PRO A 166 43.92 -16.55 -49.33
CA PRO A 166 44.84 -16.39 -50.46
C PRO A 166 46.24 -16.95 -50.17
N GLY A 167 46.72 -16.87 -48.93
CA GLY A 167 48.03 -17.41 -48.54
C GLY A 167 48.04 -18.94 -48.49
N TRP A 168 46.97 -19.55 -47.97
CA TRP A 168 46.82 -20.99 -47.85
C TRP A 168 46.41 -21.68 -49.17
N ALA A 169 45.54 -21.05 -49.97
CA ALA A 169 45.16 -21.57 -51.29
C ALA A 169 46.34 -21.54 -52.28
N ALA A 170 47.26 -20.59 -52.16
CA ALA A 170 48.46 -20.53 -52.99
C ALA A 170 49.40 -21.73 -52.79
N SER A 171 49.48 -22.29 -51.57
CA SER A 171 50.36 -23.42 -51.24
C SER A 171 49.75 -24.81 -51.49
N LEU A 172 48.45 -24.89 -51.78
CA LEU A 172 47.75 -26.14 -52.12
C LEU A 172 47.62 -26.42 -53.63
N ALA A 173 48.02 -25.46 -54.48
CA ALA A 173 47.94 -25.63 -55.93
C ALA A 173 48.96 -26.67 -56.43
N PRO A 174 48.61 -27.52 -57.42
CA PRO A 174 49.57 -28.43 -58.05
C PRO A 174 50.77 -27.68 -58.66
N ASN A 175 51.98 -28.23 -58.50
CA ASN A 175 53.24 -27.58 -58.91
C ASN A 175 53.26 -27.07 -60.37
N VAL A 176 52.59 -27.77 -61.29
CA VAL A 176 52.45 -27.36 -62.71
C VAL A 176 51.76 -26.00 -62.94
N TRP A 177 51.09 -25.46 -61.92
CA TRP A 177 50.30 -24.24 -62.03
C TRP A 177 51.07 -22.98 -61.56
N HIS A 178 52.25 -23.12 -60.95
CA HIS A 178 53.12 -22.02 -60.51
C HIS A 178 52.38 -20.85 -59.84
N TRP A 179 51.48 -21.16 -58.90
CA TRP A 179 50.70 -20.13 -58.18
C TRP A 179 51.52 -19.35 -57.16
N PRO A 180 52.36 -19.97 -56.30
CA PRO A 180 53.25 -19.26 -55.40
C PRO A 180 54.12 -18.22 -56.12
N GLU A 181 54.68 -18.57 -57.27
CA GLU A 181 55.60 -17.74 -58.04
C GLU A 181 54.86 -16.60 -58.76
N ARG A 182 53.64 -16.85 -59.28
CA ARG A 182 52.79 -15.79 -59.85
C ARG A 182 52.25 -14.84 -58.79
N VAL A 183 51.94 -15.33 -57.58
CA VAL A 183 51.58 -14.48 -56.44
C VAL A 183 52.79 -13.68 -55.98
N ALA A 184 53.96 -14.29 -55.80
CA ALA A 184 55.20 -13.60 -55.44
C ALA A 184 55.54 -12.49 -56.44
N THR A 185 55.47 -12.76 -57.75
CA THR A 185 55.68 -11.73 -58.79
C THR A 185 54.77 -10.52 -58.61
N ARG A 186 53.46 -10.75 -58.35
CA ARG A 186 52.48 -9.67 -58.10
C ARG A 186 52.73 -8.92 -56.79
N THR A 187 53.11 -9.61 -55.73
CA THR A 187 53.40 -9.02 -54.42
C THR A 187 54.69 -8.22 -54.41
N ILE A 188 55.71 -8.67 -55.16
CA ILE A 188 56.96 -7.93 -55.35
C ILE A 188 56.73 -6.74 -56.31
N GLY A 189 55.84 -6.89 -57.31
CA GLY A 189 55.45 -5.81 -58.22
C GLY A 189 56.31 -5.69 -59.47
N GLU A 190 57.06 -6.74 -59.83
CA GLU A 190 57.93 -6.76 -61.02
C GLU A 190 57.19 -7.32 -62.25
N PRO A 191 57.58 -6.93 -63.47
CA PRO A 191 56.87 -7.32 -64.70
C PRO A 191 57.05 -8.79 -65.07
N THR A 192 58.14 -9.43 -64.64
CA THR A 192 58.42 -10.85 -64.92
C THR A 192 58.85 -11.61 -63.66
N LEU A 193 58.67 -12.94 -63.72
CA LEU A 193 59.19 -13.89 -62.71
C LEU A 193 60.70 -13.76 -62.51
N TRP A 194 61.44 -13.45 -63.59
CA TRP A 194 62.88 -13.31 -63.58
C TRP A 194 63.32 -12.03 -62.85
N ASP A 195 62.67 -10.91 -63.16
CA ASP A 195 62.94 -9.62 -62.49
C ASP A 195 62.57 -9.68 -60.99
N ALA A 196 61.45 -10.34 -60.66
CA ALA A 196 61.08 -10.63 -59.27
C ALA A 196 62.16 -11.47 -58.55
N GLY A 197 62.68 -12.50 -59.21
CA GLY A 197 63.78 -13.32 -58.70
C GLY A 197 65.08 -12.53 -58.50
N ILE A 198 65.47 -11.70 -59.48
CA ILE A 198 66.63 -10.79 -59.38
C ILE A 198 66.49 -9.86 -58.18
N ARG A 199 65.33 -9.21 -58.03
CA ARG A 199 65.09 -8.28 -56.92
C ARG A 199 65.11 -8.99 -55.57
N LEU A 200 64.56 -10.20 -55.47
CA LEU A 200 64.58 -11.01 -54.25
C LEU A 200 66.02 -11.44 -53.90
N MET A 201 66.81 -11.89 -54.87
CA MET A 201 68.22 -12.25 -54.66
C MET A 201 69.05 -11.05 -54.20
N ARG A 202 68.92 -9.89 -54.86
CA ARG A 202 69.59 -8.64 -54.44
C ARG A 202 69.21 -8.19 -53.03
N ALA A 203 67.93 -8.31 -52.67
CA ALA A 203 67.44 -7.90 -51.35
C ALA A 203 67.83 -8.88 -50.23
N GLY A 204 67.91 -10.18 -50.53
CA GLY A 204 68.27 -11.22 -49.56
C GLY A 204 69.78 -11.36 -49.33
N ASN A 205 70.60 -11.20 -50.38
CA ASN A 205 72.06 -11.22 -50.28
C ASN A 205 72.70 -10.42 -51.45
N PRO A 206 73.04 -9.14 -51.25
CA PRO A 206 73.61 -8.31 -52.32
C PRO A 206 75.00 -8.79 -52.77
N ASP A 207 75.84 -9.26 -51.85
CA ASP A 207 77.19 -9.76 -52.15
C ASP A 207 77.13 -11.09 -52.92
N GLY A 208 76.21 -11.97 -52.52
CA GLY A 208 75.93 -13.23 -53.23
C GLY A 208 75.35 -13.00 -54.62
N TRP A 209 74.52 -11.97 -54.80
CA TRP A 209 74.07 -11.56 -56.14
C TRP A 209 75.23 -11.03 -57.00
N GLN A 210 76.12 -10.21 -56.45
CA GLN A 210 77.28 -9.73 -57.20
C GLN A 210 78.21 -10.86 -57.62
N ALA A 211 78.49 -11.83 -56.73
CA ALA A 211 79.29 -13.01 -57.10
C ALA A 211 78.70 -13.81 -58.27
N ILE A 212 77.36 -13.83 -58.43
CA ILE A 212 76.69 -14.46 -59.58
C ILE A 212 76.88 -13.61 -60.86
N VAL A 213 76.76 -12.28 -60.76
CA VAL A 213 76.99 -11.35 -61.88
C VAL A 213 78.44 -11.41 -62.35
N ASP A 214 79.41 -11.30 -61.44
CA ASP A 214 80.84 -11.38 -61.72
C ASP A 214 81.20 -12.70 -62.42
N ALA A 215 80.62 -13.83 -61.97
CA ALA A 215 80.82 -15.13 -62.60
C ALA A 215 80.18 -15.23 -64.00
N ALA A 216 79.01 -14.60 -64.21
CA ALA A 216 78.35 -14.53 -65.52
C ALA A 216 79.15 -13.67 -66.51
N ASP A 217 79.62 -12.50 -66.09
CA ASP A 217 80.44 -11.60 -66.89
C ASP A 217 81.81 -12.23 -67.22
N MET A 218 82.44 -12.90 -66.26
CA MET A 218 83.65 -13.70 -66.49
C MET A 218 83.40 -14.81 -67.53
N ARG A 219 82.28 -15.54 -67.44
CA ARG A 219 81.94 -16.58 -68.44
C ARG A 219 81.69 -15.97 -69.81
N GLN A 220 81.02 -14.83 -69.89
CA GLN A 220 80.73 -14.12 -71.14
C GLN A 220 82.01 -13.57 -71.81
N ALA A 221 82.92 -12.96 -71.04
CA ALA A 221 84.22 -12.49 -71.51
C ALA A 221 85.14 -13.62 -72.03
N ASN A 222 84.87 -14.86 -71.62
CA ASN A 222 85.62 -16.07 -71.99
C ASN A 222 84.80 -17.07 -72.82
N ARG A 223 83.63 -16.68 -73.33
CA ARG A 223 82.62 -17.59 -73.91
C ARG A 223 83.19 -18.58 -74.94
N GLU A 224 84.08 -18.13 -75.82
CA GLU A 224 84.65 -18.93 -76.91
C GLU A 224 85.73 -19.89 -76.42
N ALA A 225 86.56 -19.47 -75.47
CA ALA A 225 87.55 -20.33 -74.83
C ALA A 225 86.86 -21.41 -73.99
N ILE A 226 85.85 -21.03 -73.19
CA ILE A 226 85.06 -21.96 -72.38
C ILE A 226 84.31 -22.95 -73.28
N ALA A 227 83.59 -22.50 -74.31
CA ALA A 227 82.90 -23.40 -75.24
C ALA A 227 83.84 -24.30 -76.06
N ALA A 228 85.11 -23.92 -76.27
CA ALA A 228 86.13 -24.79 -76.85
C ALA A 228 86.61 -25.85 -75.83
N CYS A 229 86.85 -25.46 -74.58
CA CYS A 229 87.21 -26.36 -73.50
C CYS A 229 86.07 -27.35 -73.17
N GLU A 230 84.81 -26.91 -73.09
CA GLU A 230 83.64 -27.76 -72.85
C GLU A 230 83.56 -28.87 -73.93
N ARG A 231 83.62 -28.52 -75.21
CA ARG A 231 83.65 -29.50 -76.31
C ARG A 231 84.86 -30.43 -76.29
N ALA A 232 86.04 -29.94 -75.94
CA ALA A 232 87.24 -30.76 -75.85
C ALA A 232 87.16 -31.76 -74.67
N ALA A 233 86.59 -31.34 -73.53
CA ALA A 233 86.31 -32.20 -72.39
C ALA A 233 85.28 -33.30 -72.74
N GLU A 234 84.20 -32.95 -73.43
CA GLU A 234 83.18 -33.90 -73.90
C GLU A 234 83.76 -34.95 -74.86
N ASN A 235 84.61 -34.53 -75.80
CA ASN A 235 85.27 -35.43 -76.76
C ASN A 235 86.28 -36.37 -76.08
N ALA A 236 87.05 -35.87 -75.11
CA ALA A 236 88.03 -36.66 -74.35
C ALA A 236 87.37 -37.54 -73.27
N LYS A 237 86.17 -37.17 -72.80
CA LYS A 237 85.48 -37.72 -71.61
C LYS A 237 86.30 -37.61 -70.31
N GLU A 238 87.23 -36.67 -70.26
CA GLU A 238 88.16 -36.45 -69.16
C GLU A 238 88.15 -34.98 -68.70
N PRO A 239 88.37 -34.71 -67.40
CA PRO A 239 88.43 -33.35 -66.89
C PRO A 239 89.71 -32.63 -67.38
N MET A 240 89.54 -31.54 -68.13
CA MET A 240 90.65 -30.75 -68.66
C MET A 240 90.79 -29.38 -67.96
N ARG A 241 92.01 -28.83 -68.00
CA ARG A 241 92.28 -27.46 -67.55
C ARG A 241 91.96 -26.47 -68.69
N CYS A 242 91.14 -25.47 -68.39
CA CYS A 242 90.85 -24.36 -69.30
C CYS A 242 91.52 -23.08 -68.79
N THR A 243 92.23 -22.36 -69.66
CA THR A 243 92.81 -21.05 -69.33
C THR A 243 91.80 -19.95 -69.62
N ILE A 244 91.25 -19.36 -68.56
CA ILE A 244 90.38 -18.18 -68.66
C ILE A 244 91.18 -16.89 -68.47
N ARG A 245 90.75 -15.82 -69.14
CA ARG A 245 91.25 -14.46 -68.98
C ARG A 245 90.41 -13.74 -67.94
N ILE A 246 91.01 -13.37 -66.82
CA ILE A 246 90.40 -12.48 -65.84
C ILE A 246 90.65 -11.05 -66.29
N VAL A 247 89.57 -10.32 -66.59
CA VAL A 247 89.58 -8.88 -66.83
C VAL A 247 89.00 -8.22 -65.59
N ARG A 248 89.69 -7.21 -65.05
CA ARG A 248 89.27 -6.42 -63.87
C ARG A 248 89.11 -4.97 -64.31
#